data_AF-A0A8J4U7C7-F1
#
_entry.id   AF-A0A8J4U7C7-F1
#
_cell.length_a   1.000
_cell.length_b   1.000
_cell.length_c   1.000
_cell.angle_alpha   90.00
_cell.angle_beta   90.00
_cell.angle_gamma   90.00
#
_symmetry.space_group_name_H-M   'P 1'
#
loop_
_entity.id
_entity.type
_entity.pdbx_description
1 polymer ?
#
loop_
_entity_poly.entity_id
_entity_poly.type
_entity_poly.pdbx_seq_one_letter_code
_entity_poly.pdbx_strand_id
1 'polypeptide(L)' 'VVNYLKKVSFMSNVGEQVWFDSTGSTAPKYDVVNWQQGINGEVQFKVLGYYDASLPNGQQFVLNAEDILWAGEKRE' A
#
# COMPACT_ATOMS: atom_id res chain seq x y z
N VAL A 1 -14.89 -23.16 7.86
CA VAL A 1 -13.83 -22.11 7.94
C VAL A 1 -13.59 -21.78 9.43
N VAL A 2 -13.37 -22.78 10.29
CA VAL A 2 -12.10 -23.40 10.78
C VAL A 2 -11.32 -22.51 11.78
N ASN A 3 -11.46 -22.79 13.08
CA ASN A 3 -10.86 -22.10 14.24
C ASN A 3 -9.37 -21.74 14.13
N TYR A 4 -8.62 -22.47 13.30
CA TYR A 4 -7.20 -22.21 13.07
C TYR A 4 -6.97 -20.85 12.39
N LEU A 5 -7.81 -20.44 11.43
CA LEU A 5 -7.66 -19.16 10.73
C LEU A 5 -7.76 -17.95 11.69
N LYS A 6 -8.50 -18.08 12.80
CA LYS A 6 -8.60 -17.03 13.83
C LYS A 6 -7.32 -16.86 14.67
N LYS A 7 -6.36 -17.78 14.55
CA LYS A 7 -5.12 -17.81 15.33
C LYS A 7 -3.87 -17.74 14.46
N VAL A 8 -4.03 -17.67 13.14
CA VAL A 8 -2.93 -17.61 12.20
C VAL A 8 -2.33 -16.22 12.23
N SER A 9 -1.00 -16.18 12.40
CA SER A 9 -0.17 -15.00 12.22
C SER A 9 1.11 -15.49 11.56
N PHE A 10 1.38 -15.04 10.33
CA PHE A 10 2.52 -15.52 9.56
C PHE A 10 3.09 -14.41 8.67
N MET A 11 4.34 -14.59 8.27
CA MET A 11 4.99 -13.77 7.26
C MET A 11 4.72 -14.38 5.88
N SER A 12 4.17 -13.60 4.97
CA SER A 12 4.02 -14.02 3.57
C SER A 12 5.40 -14.16 2.90
N ASN A 13 5.44 -14.84 1.76
CA ASN A 13 6.65 -14.95 0.94
C ASN A 13 7.16 -13.61 0.40
N VAL A 14 6.34 -12.56 0.44
CA VAL A 14 6.70 -11.19 0.06
C VAL A 14 7.03 -10.30 1.26
N GLY A 15 7.12 -10.86 2.47
CA GLY A 15 7.57 -10.14 3.67
C GLY A 15 6.47 -9.35 4.38
N GLU A 16 5.19 -9.63 4.11
CA GLU A 16 4.07 -9.00 4.82
C GLU A 16 3.57 -9.86 5.97
N GLN A 17 3.35 -9.23 7.13
CA GLN A 17 2.70 -9.87 8.26
C GLN A 17 1.19 -9.98 8.02
N VAL A 18 0.67 -11.21 7.97
CA VAL A 18 -0.75 -11.52 7.76
C VAL A 18 -1.35 -12.07 9.05
N TRP A 19 -2.45 -11.46 9.49
CA TRP A 19 -3.25 -11.87 10.64
C TRP A 19 -4.70 -11.43 10.45
N PHE A 20 -5.63 -12.07 11.16
CA PHE A 20 -7.06 -11.79 11.04
C PHE A 20 -7.63 -11.31 12.38
N ASP A 21 -8.49 -10.29 12.34
CA ASP A 21 -9.24 -9.83 13.50
C ASP A 21 -10.40 -10.78 13.85
N SER A 22 -11.18 -10.43 14.88
CA SER A 22 -12.32 -11.24 15.33
C SER A 22 -13.43 -11.41 14.28
N THR A 23 -13.51 -10.51 13.29
CA THR A 23 -14.46 -10.57 12.16
C THR A 23 -13.93 -11.43 11.02
N GLY A 24 -12.65 -11.78 11.03
CA GLY A 24 -11.96 -12.45 9.94
C GLY A 24 -11.37 -11.50 8.91
N SER A 25 -11.29 -10.20 9.20
CA SER A 25 -10.70 -9.18 8.33
C SER A 25 -9.21 -9.00 8.65
N THR A 26 -8.42 -8.65 7.64
CA THR A 26 -7.01 -8.24 7.83
C THR A 26 -6.92 -6.72 7.88
N ALA A 27 -5.90 -6.17 8.54
CA ALA A 27 -5.62 -4.75 8.42
C ALA A 27 -5.32 -4.38 6.95
N PRO A 28 -6.04 -3.42 6.34
CA PRO A 28 -5.82 -3.07 4.94
C PRO A 28 -4.46 -2.39 4.74
N LYS A 29 -3.79 -2.78 3.66
CA LYS A 29 -2.58 -2.14 3.13
C LYS A 29 -2.78 -1.81 1.66
N TYR A 30 -2.38 -0.61 1.25
CA TYR A 30 -2.54 -0.12 -0.12
C TYR A 30 -1.28 0.61 -0.57
N ASP A 31 -0.90 0.42 -1.82
CA ASP A 31 0.08 1.29 -2.48
C ASP A 31 -0.58 2.61 -2.87
N VAL A 32 0.13 3.71 -2.68
CA VAL A 32 -0.24 5.02 -3.22
C VAL A 32 0.44 5.15 -4.58
N VAL A 33 -0.36 5.14 -5.65
CA VAL A 33 0.14 5.21 -7.02
C VAL A 33 -0.15 6.56 -7.66
N ASN A 34 0.83 7.07 -8.41
CA ASN A 34 0.66 8.22 -9.27
C ASN A 34 0.69 7.77 -10.73
N TRP A 35 -0.26 8.28 -11.51
CA TRP A 35 -0.39 7.96 -12.93
C TRP A 35 0.55 8.91 -13.70
N GLN A 36 1.60 8.34 -14.26
CA GLN A 36 2.66 9.09 -14.94
C GLN A 36 2.67 8.71 -16.42
N GLN A 37 3.02 9.65 -17.28
CA GLN A 37 3.20 9.37 -18.69
C GLN A 37 4.55 8.69 -18.91
N GLY A 38 4.53 7.49 -19.47
CA GLY A 38 5.71 6.77 -19.89
C GLY A 38 6.33 7.38 -21.15
N ILE A 39 7.54 6.95 -21.48
CA ILE A 39 8.34 7.51 -22.59
C ILE A 39 7.63 7.35 -23.94
N ASN A 40 6.79 6.32 -24.12
CA ASN A 40 6.05 6.09 -25.36
C ASN A 40 4.60 6.60 -25.30
N GLY A 41 4.27 7.41 -24.28
CA GLY A 41 2.95 7.99 -24.08
C GLY A 41 1.93 7.07 -23.39
N GLU A 42 2.34 5.87 -22.95
CA GLU A 42 1.51 4.99 -22.14
C GLU A 42 1.32 5.53 -20.71
N VAL A 43 0.27 5.08 -20.02
CA VAL A 43 0.10 5.37 -18.59
C VAL A 43 0.89 4.35 -17.78
N GLN A 44 1.76 4.84 -16.90
CA GLN A 44 2.53 4.05 -15.93
C GLN A 44 2.05 4.36 -14.51
N PHE A 45 1.87 3.33 -13.70
CA PHE A 45 1.49 3.47 -12.28
C PHE A 45 2.77 3.41 -11.44
N LYS A 46 3.29 4.57 -11.05
CA LYS A 46 4.47 4.65 -10.17
C LYS A 46 3.99 4.61 -8.72
N VAL A 47 4.46 3.63 -7.95
CA VAL A 47 4.24 3.59 -6.49
C VAL A 47 5.08 4.69 -5.85
N LEU A 48 4.44 5.58 -5.10
CA LEU A 48 5.07 6.71 -4.42
C LEU A 48 5.09 6.56 -2.90
N GLY A 49 4.42 5.54 -2.39
CA GLY A 49 4.19 5.40 -0.97
C GLY A 49 3.14 4.33 -0.69
N TYR A 50 2.65 4.31 0.53
CA TYR A 50 1.70 3.33 0.99
C TYR A 50 0.80 3.87 2.10
N TYR A 51 -0.32 3.18 2.28
CA TYR A 51 -1.16 3.27 3.46
C TYR A 51 -1.20 1.91 4.16
N ASP A 52 -0.84 1.84 5.44
CA ASP A 52 -0.89 0.64 6.27
C ASP A 52 -1.73 0.89 7.53
N ALA A 53 -2.95 0.35 7.55
CA ALA A 53 -3.87 0.53 8.67
C ALA A 53 -3.46 -0.19 9.96
N SER A 54 -2.47 -1.09 9.91
CA SER A 54 -1.95 -1.77 11.09
C SER A 54 -1.04 -0.89 11.96
N LEU A 55 -0.57 0.24 11.42
CA LEU A 55 0.31 1.17 12.11
C LEU A 55 -0.45 2.14 13.03
N PRO A 56 0.22 2.74 14.03
CA PRO A 56 -0.37 3.77 14.88
C PRO A 56 -0.86 4.99 14.08
N ASN A 57 -1.86 5.68 14.63
CA ASN A 57 -2.38 6.92 14.05
C ASN A 57 -1.25 7.92 13.75
N GLY A 58 -1.25 8.47 12.54
CA GLY A 58 -0.21 9.40 12.07
C GLY A 58 1.02 8.74 11.44
N GLN A 59 1.14 7.41 11.51
CA GLN A 59 2.22 6.65 10.84
C GLN A 59 1.70 5.76 9.69
N GLN A 60 0.37 5.74 9.50
CA GLN A 60 -0.29 4.86 8.54
C GLN A 60 -0.03 5.26 7.09
N PHE A 61 0.25 6.55 6.81
CA PHE A 61 0.42 7.06 5.46
C PHE A 61 1.85 7.57 5.27
N VAL A 62 2.54 7.02 4.26
CA VAL A 62 3.87 7.46 3.85
C VAL A 62 3.82 7.77 2.36
N LEU A 63 4.37 8.91 1.97
CA LEU A 63 4.39 9.39 0.59
C LEU A 63 5.73 10.07 0.32
N ASN A 64 6.40 9.68 -0.76
CA ASN A 64 7.49 10.44 -1.32
C ASN A 64 6.95 11.53 -2.25
N ALA A 65 6.78 12.74 -1.72
CA ALA A 65 6.24 13.86 -2.47
C ALA A 65 7.14 14.29 -3.65
N GLU A 66 8.46 14.11 -3.54
CA GLU A 66 9.42 14.49 -4.58
C GLU A 66 9.26 13.70 -5.88
N ASP A 67 8.62 12.53 -5.81
CA ASP A 67 8.38 11.65 -6.95
C ASP A 67 7.03 11.88 -7.65
N ILE A 68 6.21 12.81 -7.14
CA ILE A 68 4.91 13.15 -7.74
C ILE A 68 5.14 13.92 -9.04
N LEU A 69 4.47 13.46 -10.11
CA LEU A 69 4.33 14.22 -11.35
C LEU A 69 2.89 14.70 -11.47
N TRP A 70 2.72 16.01 -11.38
CA TRP A 70 1.46 16.69 -11.63
C TRP A 70 1.26 16.91 -13.13
N ALA A 71 0.00 17.16 -13.53
CA ALA A 71 -0.33 17.46 -14.91
C ALA A 71 0.53 18.62 -15.46
N GLY A 72 1.05 18.44 -16.68
CA GLY A 72 2.01 19.36 -17.28
C GLY A 72 3.44 19.19 -16.79
N GLU A 73 3.81 17.98 -16.32
CA GLU A 73 5.17 17.58 -15.92
C GLU A 73 5.77 18.41 -14.77
N LYS A 74 4.91 19.00 -13.94
CA LYS A 74 5.35 19.75 -12.75
C LYS A 74 5.70 18.77 -11.63
N ARG A 75 6.85 18.99 -11.01
CA ARG A 75 7.24 18.35 -9.76
C ARG A 75 6.79 19.21 -8.58
N GLU A 76 6.56 18.56 -7.45
CA GLU A 76 6.34 19.25 -6.17
C GLU A 76 7.64 19.88 -5.64
#